data_AF-F2D8P4-F1
#
_entry.id   AF-F2D8P4-F1
#
_cell.length_a   1.000
_cell.length_b   1.000
_cell.length_c   1.000
_cell.angle_alpha   90.00
_cell.angle_beta   90.00
_cell.angle_gamma   90.00
#
_symmetry.space_group_name_H-M   'P 1'
#
loop_
_entity.id
_entity.type
_entity.pdbx_description
1 polymer ?
#
loop_
_entity_poly.entity_id
_entity_poly.type
_entity_poly.pdbx_seq_one_letter_code
_entity_poly.pdbx_strand_id
1 'polypeptide(L)'
;MATPASTPAKMRAVQYDACGSGAAGLKHVELPVPSAKKNEVLLKLQAATINPVDWKIQKGDLRPLLPRRLPFIPVTDVAGVVVDVGPGVKGLTAGDQVVAMLNSLNGGGLAEYAVASANLTVKRPAEVSAAEGAGLPIAAGTALQALRSIGAKFDGTGKPLNVLVTAASGGVGLYLVQLAKLANLHVTATCGARNMDLVKSLGADEVMDYKTPEGTSLQSPSGRKYDGVVHCTVGVSWSSFQPLLTDAGRVIDITPNFSAILTSALHWVTFSKKRLVPLLLSPNKADLEFLVGLLKEGKLKTVIDSRFPLSDAGKAWQSSIDGHATGKIVVEMES
;
A
#
# COMPACT_ATOMS: atom_id res chain seq x y z
N MET A 1 7.21 19.87 32.44
CA MET A 1 6.27 18.90 31.86
C MET A 1 5.14 19.69 31.24
N ALA A 2 5.03 19.72 29.91
CA ALA A 2 3.92 20.40 29.25
C ALA A 2 2.63 19.60 29.51
N THR A 3 1.59 20.27 29.99
CA THR A 3 0.23 19.70 30.10
C THR A 3 -0.18 19.18 28.72
N PRO A 4 -0.73 17.95 28.59
CA PRO A 4 -1.27 17.52 27.30
C PRO A 4 -2.35 18.51 26.90
N ALA A 5 -2.23 19.12 25.71
CA ALA A 5 -3.28 19.95 25.17
C ALA A 5 -4.57 19.11 25.13
N SER A 6 -5.66 19.63 25.71
CA SER A 6 -6.93 18.94 25.74
C SER A 6 -7.39 18.66 24.31
N THR A 7 -7.73 17.39 24.01
CA THR A 7 -8.31 17.00 22.72
C THR A 7 -9.53 17.87 22.39
N PRO A 8 -9.62 18.47 21.20
CA PRO A 8 -10.76 19.32 20.85
C PRO A 8 -12.05 18.49 20.79
N ALA A 9 -13.19 19.14 21.00
CA ALA A 9 -14.49 18.46 20.91
C ALA A 9 -14.81 17.99 19.48
N LYS A 10 -14.24 18.67 18.48
CA LYS A 10 -14.47 18.39 17.05
C LYS A 10 -13.17 18.45 16.25
N MET A 11 -13.20 17.88 15.05
CA MET A 11 -12.13 17.83 14.07
C MET A 11 -12.65 18.07 12.65
N ARG A 12 -11.76 18.53 11.78
CA ARG A 12 -11.95 18.54 10.33
C ARG A 12 -11.75 17.13 9.77
N ALA A 13 -12.60 16.77 8.81
CA ALA A 13 -12.50 15.53 8.05
C ALA A 13 -13.01 15.71 6.63
N VAL A 14 -12.73 14.73 5.76
CA VAL A 14 -13.26 14.65 4.40
C VAL A 14 -13.96 13.32 4.23
N GLN A 15 -15.22 13.35 3.80
CA GLN A 15 -16.06 12.16 3.64
C GLN A 15 -16.79 12.16 2.29
N TYR A 16 -17.37 11.03 1.91
CA TYR A 16 -18.37 10.96 0.84
C TYR A 16 -19.67 10.31 1.32
N ASP A 17 -20.79 10.76 0.75
CA ASP A 17 -22.13 10.31 1.15
C ASP A 17 -22.72 9.27 0.20
N ALA A 18 -22.10 9.07 -0.97
CA ALA A 18 -22.57 8.13 -2.00
C ALA A 18 -21.40 7.54 -2.79
N CYS A 19 -21.56 6.28 -3.20
CA CYS A 19 -20.64 5.63 -4.13
C CYS A 19 -20.79 6.21 -5.55
N GLY A 20 -19.73 6.12 -6.36
CA GLY A 20 -19.72 6.54 -7.77
C GLY A 20 -19.56 8.04 -7.99
N SER A 21 -19.36 8.82 -6.92
CA SER A 21 -19.32 10.29 -6.98
C SER A 21 -17.96 10.89 -7.33
N GLY A 22 -16.89 10.08 -7.35
CA GLY A 22 -15.53 10.52 -7.67
C GLY A 22 -15.00 11.60 -6.73
N ALA A 23 -13.98 12.35 -7.17
CA ALA A 23 -13.38 13.42 -6.36
C ALA A 23 -14.39 14.52 -6.01
N ALA A 24 -15.31 14.86 -6.93
CA ALA A 24 -16.36 15.87 -6.70
C ALA A 24 -17.36 15.48 -5.60
N GLY A 25 -17.44 14.19 -5.25
CA GLY A 25 -18.27 13.69 -4.16
C GLY A 25 -17.67 13.83 -2.77
N LEU A 26 -16.40 14.23 -2.66
CA LEU A 26 -15.75 14.45 -1.38
C LEU A 26 -16.20 15.78 -0.76
N LYS A 27 -16.55 15.74 0.53
CA LYS A 27 -17.05 16.88 1.29
C LYS A 27 -16.23 17.10 2.54
N HIS A 28 -15.79 18.34 2.74
CA HIS A 28 -15.19 18.77 3.99
C HIS A 28 -16.27 18.93 5.05
N VAL A 29 -16.03 18.35 6.23
CA VAL A 29 -16.97 18.35 7.34
C VAL A 29 -16.23 18.59 8.66
N GLU A 30 -17.00 19.02 9.66
CA GLU A 30 -16.54 19.11 11.04
C GLU A 30 -17.33 18.11 11.88
N LEU A 31 -16.63 17.19 12.54
CA LEU A 31 -17.24 16.05 13.27
C LEU A 31 -16.65 15.93 14.67
N PRO A 32 -17.35 15.31 15.63
CA PRO A 32 -16.77 15.02 16.95
C PRO A 32 -15.50 14.18 16.84
N VAL A 33 -14.50 14.47 17.69
CA VAL A 33 -13.30 13.62 17.78
C VAL A 33 -13.70 12.25 18.35
N PRO A 34 -13.31 11.13 17.73
CA PRO A 34 -13.66 9.81 18.24
C PRO A 34 -12.91 9.51 19.55
N SER A 35 -13.48 8.64 20.38
CA SER A 35 -12.82 8.14 21.59
C SER A 35 -12.25 6.74 21.34
N ALA A 36 -11.06 6.48 21.88
CA ALA A 36 -10.44 5.16 21.80
C ALA A 36 -11.20 4.14 22.67
N LYS A 37 -11.60 3.02 22.08
CA LYS A 37 -12.23 1.91 22.82
C LYS A 37 -11.18 0.89 23.26
N LYS A 38 -11.62 -0.21 23.88
CA LYS A 38 -10.77 -1.32 24.29
C LYS A 38 -9.85 -1.76 23.14
N ASN A 39 -8.54 -1.85 23.41
CA ASN A 39 -7.48 -2.20 22.45
C ASN A 39 -7.29 -1.22 21.28
N GLU A 40 -7.81 0.01 21.38
CA GLU A 40 -7.62 1.07 20.39
C GLU A 40 -6.80 2.21 20.95
N VAL A 41 -6.17 2.97 20.06
CA VAL A 41 -5.49 4.23 20.38
C VAL A 41 -6.11 5.36 19.57
N LEU A 42 -6.24 6.53 20.19
CA LEU A 42 -6.62 7.76 19.49
C LEU A 42 -5.36 8.42 18.97
N LEU A 43 -5.31 8.69 17.68
CA LEU A 43 -4.18 9.34 17.02
C LEU A 43 -4.56 10.75 16.61
N LYS A 44 -3.70 11.73 16.90
CA LYS A 44 -3.64 13.00 16.15
C LYS A 44 -2.83 12.73 14.90
N LEU A 45 -3.49 12.73 13.75
CA LEU A 45 -2.87 12.40 12.48
C LEU A 45 -1.94 13.52 12.02
N GLN A 46 -0.81 13.14 11.43
CA GLN A 46 0.16 14.04 10.81
C GLN A 46 0.20 13.84 9.30
N ALA A 47 0.07 12.58 8.85
CA ALA A 47 0.00 12.24 7.44
C ALA A 47 -0.89 11.01 7.21
N ALA A 48 -1.52 10.96 6.05
CA ALA A 48 -2.24 9.81 5.53
C ALA A 48 -1.86 9.58 4.07
N THR A 49 -1.92 8.33 3.57
CA THR A 49 -1.62 8.08 2.14
C THR A 49 -2.75 7.39 1.41
N ILE A 50 -3.04 7.89 0.22
CA ILE A 50 -4.11 7.36 -0.62
C ILE A 50 -3.58 6.12 -1.35
N ASN A 51 -4.42 5.08 -1.40
CA ASN A 51 -4.21 3.86 -2.17
C ASN A 51 -5.34 3.72 -3.21
N PRO A 52 -5.09 3.05 -4.35
CA PRO A 52 -6.14 2.85 -5.35
C PRO A 52 -7.39 2.14 -4.82
N VAL A 53 -7.25 1.31 -3.78
CA VAL A 53 -8.39 0.65 -3.13
C VAL A 53 -9.38 1.66 -2.53
N ASP A 54 -8.91 2.83 -2.08
CA ASP A 54 -9.76 3.84 -1.44
C ASP A 54 -10.80 4.39 -2.43
N TRP A 55 -10.36 4.81 -3.62
CA TRP A 55 -11.30 5.30 -4.64
C TRP A 55 -12.08 4.17 -5.32
N LYS A 56 -11.55 2.94 -5.39
CA LYS A 56 -12.31 1.77 -5.86
C LYS A 56 -13.46 1.41 -4.92
N ILE A 57 -13.27 1.55 -3.60
CA ILE A 57 -14.35 1.42 -2.60
C ILE A 57 -15.40 2.50 -2.86
N GLN A 58 -15.01 3.76 -3.04
CA GLN A 58 -15.96 4.84 -3.35
C GLN A 58 -16.66 4.60 -4.69
N LYS A 59 -15.97 4.12 -5.72
CA LYS A 59 -16.56 3.80 -7.02
C LYS A 59 -17.64 2.72 -6.92
N GLY A 60 -17.51 1.82 -5.95
CA GLY A 60 -18.46 0.75 -5.66
C GLY A 60 -17.98 -0.64 -6.09
N ASP A 61 -16.71 -0.78 -6.48
CA ASP A 61 -16.13 -2.03 -6.97
C ASP A 61 -16.15 -3.15 -5.91
N LEU A 62 -16.26 -2.79 -4.63
CA LEU A 62 -16.32 -3.72 -3.49
C LEU A 62 -17.71 -3.81 -2.85
N ARG A 63 -18.78 -3.35 -3.51
CA ARG A 63 -20.15 -3.52 -2.98
C ARG A 63 -20.61 -4.98 -3.06
N PRO A 64 -21.41 -5.47 -2.10
CA PRO A 64 -21.93 -4.77 -0.91
C PRO A 64 -20.99 -4.80 0.32
N LEU A 65 -19.75 -5.28 0.18
CA LEU A 65 -18.83 -5.46 1.30
C LEU A 65 -18.32 -4.13 1.89
N LEU A 66 -17.99 -3.16 1.04
CA LEU A 66 -17.48 -1.83 1.42
C LEU A 66 -18.05 -0.70 0.53
N PRO A 67 -18.19 0.53 1.08
CA PRO A 67 -18.15 0.84 2.51
C PRO A 67 -19.40 0.27 3.22
N ARG A 68 -19.28 -0.09 4.50
CA ARG A 68 -20.41 -0.66 5.25
C ARG A 68 -21.50 0.35 5.60
N ARG A 69 -21.13 1.62 5.75
CA ARG A 69 -22.03 2.72 6.11
C ARG A 69 -21.61 3.98 5.37
N LEU A 70 -22.60 4.81 5.10
CA LEU A 70 -22.43 6.17 4.57
C LEU A 70 -23.02 7.16 5.59
N PRO A 71 -22.45 8.36 5.73
CA PRO A 71 -21.23 8.83 5.08
C PRO A 71 -19.96 8.08 5.53
N PHE A 72 -18.89 8.14 4.73
CA PHE A 72 -17.64 7.41 4.97
C PHE A 72 -16.42 8.32 4.82
N ILE A 73 -15.53 8.33 5.83
CA ILE A 73 -14.22 8.98 5.78
C ILE A 73 -13.22 7.95 5.24
N PRO A 74 -12.64 8.13 4.03
CA PRO A 74 -11.77 7.13 3.43
C PRO A 74 -10.34 7.16 3.98
N VAL A 75 -9.48 6.33 3.38
CA VAL A 75 -8.06 6.16 3.68
C VAL A 75 -7.81 5.41 4.98
N THR A 76 -6.81 4.53 4.97
CA THR A 76 -6.44 3.69 6.11
C THR A 76 -4.97 3.74 6.48
N ASP A 77 -4.09 4.13 5.57
CA ASP A 77 -2.67 4.25 5.85
C ASP A 77 -2.39 5.60 6.51
N VAL A 78 -1.94 5.60 7.78
CA VAL A 78 -1.74 6.83 8.56
C VAL A 78 -0.47 6.81 9.39
N ALA A 79 0.01 8.01 9.74
CA ALA A 79 1.01 8.25 10.76
C ALA A 79 0.65 9.47 11.59
N GLY A 80 1.00 9.45 12.87
CA GLY A 80 0.62 10.50 13.80
C GLY A 80 1.18 10.29 15.20
N VAL A 81 0.53 10.95 16.16
CA VAL A 81 0.88 10.91 17.58
C VAL A 81 -0.26 10.29 18.37
N VAL A 82 0.04 9.36 19.26
CA VAL A 82 -0.95 8.84 20.22
C VAL A 82 -1.35 9.96 21.17
N VAL A 83 -2.65 10.24 21.27
CA VAL A 83 -3.21 11.25 22.19
C VAL A 83 -3.85 10.58 23.39
N ASP A 84 -4.53 9.45 23.17
CA ASP A 84 -5.20 8.68 24.22
C ASP A 84 -5.12 7.19 23.91
N VAL A 85 -5.20 6.37 24.95
CA VAL A 85 -5.13 4.90 24.86
C VAL A 85 -6.33 4.28 25.54
N GLY A 86 -7.04 3.42 24.80
CA GLY A 86 -8.17 2.71 25.36
C GLY A 86 -7.76 1.59 26.31
N PRO A 87 -8.70 1.03 27.09
CA PRO A 87 -8.42 -0.04 28.03
C PRO A 87 -7.77 -1.25 27.36
N GLY A 88 -6.76 -1.85 28.01
CA GLY A 88 -6.10 -3.08 27.54
C GLY A 88 -4.97 -2.87 26.53
N VAL A 89 -4.74 -1.65 26.06
CA VAL A 89 -3.57 -1.32 25.24
C VAL A 89 -2.28 -1.48 26.06
N LYS A 90 -1.28 -2.15 25.48
CA LYS A 90 0.06 -2.33 26.04
C LYS A 90 1.12 -1.88 25.04
N GLY A 91 2.21 -1.29 25.54
CA GLY A 91 3.36 -0.89 24.72
C GLY A 91 3.20 0.40 23.91
N LEU A 92 2.05 1.07 24.00
CA LEU A 92 1.78 2.39 23.43
C LEU A 92 1.26 3.32 24.53
N THR A 93 1.71 4.57 24.52
CA THR A 93 1.30 5.61 25.46
C THR A 93 1.11 6.94 24.75
N ALA A 94 0.34 7.86 25.33
CA ALA A 94 0.22 9.22 24.81
C ALA A 94 1.59 9.87 24.58
N GLY A 95 1.74 10.58 23.46
CA GLY A 95 3.00 11.17 22.99
C GLY A 95 3.82 10.28 22.05
N ASP A 96 3.55 8.97 21.99
CA ASP A 96 4.25 8.08 21.05
C ASP A 96 3.97 8.49 19.60
N GLN A 97 5.03 8.66 18.81
CA GLN A 97 4.94 8.78 17.35
C GLN A 97 4.69 7.39 16.77
N VAL A 98 3.73 7.26 15.86
CA VAL A 98 3.32 5.94 15.34
C VAL A 98 3.01 5.95 13.84
N VAL A 99 3.10 4.76 13.25
CA VAL A 99 2.51 4.40 11.96
C VAL A 99 1.40 3.38 12.23
N ALA A 100 0.27 3.49 11.54
CA ALA A 100 -0.83 2.57 11.69
C ALA A 100 -1.56 2.28 10.37
N MET A 101 -2.19 1.10 10.32
CA MET A 101 -3.23 0.80 9.34
C MET A 101 -4.59 0.81 10.05
N LEU A 102 -5.47 1.74 9.65
CA LEU A 102 -6.84 1.80 10.13
C LEU A 102 -7.67 0.64 9.57
N ASN A 103 -8.80 0.37 10.22
CA ASN A 103 -9.71 -0.68 9.76
C ASN A 103 -10.44 -0.23 8.48
N SER A 104 -10.29 -0.98 7.38
CA SER A 104 -10.95 -0.70 6.10
C SER A 104 -12.48 -0.65 6.17
N LEU A 105 -13.10 -1.26 7.20
CA LEU A 105 -14.54 -1.17 7.44
C LEU A 105 -14.98 0.23 7.90
N ASN A 106 -14.09 0.96 8.57
CA ASN A 106 -14.39 2.24 9.21
C ASN A 106 -13.67 3.42 8.54
N GLY A 107 -12.54 3.18 7.87
CA GLY A 107 -11.69 4.23 7.30
C GLY A 107 -11.17 5.19 8.37
N GLY A 108 -11.13 6.48 8.06
CA GLY A 108 -10.78 7.55 9.00
C GLY A 108 -9.50 8.31 8.69
N GLY A 109 -8.78 7.98 7.61
CA GLY A 109 -7.47 8.55 7.31
C GLY A 109 -7.52 10.00 6.79
N LEU A 110 -8.61 10.43 6.16
CA LEU A 110 -8.80 11.84 5.77
C LEU A 110 -9.47 12.65 6.88
N ALA A 111 -8.85 12.68 8.06
CA ALA A 111 -9.31 13.45 9.23
C ALA A 111 -8.12 13.89 10.09
N GLU A 112 -8.31 14.87 10.97
CA GLU A 112 -7.24 15.29 11.90
C GLU A 112 -7.01 14.27 13.02
N TYR A 113 -8.01 13.46 13.36
CA TYR A 113 -7.89 12.39 14.35
C TYR A 113 -8.54 11.10 13.85
N ALA A 114 -7.97 9.97 14.25
CA ALA A 114 -8.52 8.65 13.96
C ALA A 114 -8.26 7.67 15.09
N VAL A 115 -9.12 6.65 15.20
CA VAL A 115 -8.91 5.51 16.10
C VAL A 115 -8.26 4.36 15.35
N ALA A 116 -7.15 3.85 15.87
CA ALA A 116 -6.42 2.73 15.31
C ALA A 116 -6.42 1.55 16.29
N SER A 117 -6.40 0.32 15.77
CA SER A 117 -6.16 -0.85 16.60
C SER A 117 -4.70 -0.86 17.08
N ALA A 118 -4.47 -1.10 18.36
CA ALA A 118 -3.11 -1.25 18.91
C ALA A 118 -2.33 -2.42 18.27
N ASN A 119 -3.04 -3.39 17.69
CA ASN A 119 -2.45 -4.53 16.97
C ASN A 119 -2.01 -4.19 15.54
N LEU A 120 -2.41 -3.04 15.00
CA LEU A 120 -1.99 -2.54 13.69
C LEU A 120 -1.34 -1.16 13.80
N THR A 121 -0.76 -0.87 14.98
CA THR A 121 -0.06 0.37 15.28
C THR A 121 1.35 0.04 15.78
N VAL A 122 2.35 0.68 15.20
CA VAL A 122 3.76 0.49 15.51
C VAL A 122 4.43 1.83 15.81
N LYS A 123 5.45 1.83 16.66
CA LYS A 123 6.19 3.06 16.95
C LYS A 123 6.95 3.52 15.71
N ARG A 124 6.85 4.81 15.42
CA ARG A 124 7.58 5.52 14.36
C ARG A 124 8.83 6.14 14.97
N PRO A 125 10.03 5.71 14.56
CA PRO A 125 11.28 6.30 15.04
C PRO A 125 11.45 7.71 14.46
N ALA A 126 12.26 8.55 15.11
CA ALA A 126 12.40 9.96 14.76
C ALA A 126 13.01 10.19 13.36
N GLU A 127 13.78 9.21 12.88
CA GLU A 127 14.42 9.18 11.57
C GLU A 127 13.42 9.00 10.42
N VAL A 128 12.21 8.50 10.71
CA VAL A 128 11.16 8.24 9.71
C VAL A 128 10.10 9.33 9.79
N SER A 129 9.95 10.14 8.75
CA SER A 129 8.92 11.19 8.72
C SER A 129 7.50 10.60 8.71
N ALA A 130 6.50 11.41 9.05
CA ALA A 130 5.11 10.93 9.11
C ALA A 130 4.63 10.51 7.72
N ALA A 131 4.99 11.28 6.69
CA ALA A 131 4.66 10.98 5.30
C ALA A 131 5.29 9.67 4.81
N GLU A 132 6.55 9.42 5.13
CA GLU A 132 7.22 8.15 4.77
C GLU A 132 6.58 6.97 5.51
N GLY A 133 6.37 7.10 6.82
CA GLY A 133 5.75 6.08 7.64
C GLY A 133 4.32 5.75 7.17
N ALA A 134 3.49 6.76 6.93
CA ALA A 134 2.15 6.59 6.38
C ALA A 134 2.17 5.98 4.97
N GLY A 135 3.28 6.03 4.24
CA GLY A 135 3.41 5.41 2.93
C GLY A 135 3.60 3.88 2.95
N LEU A 136 3.79 3.27 4.11
CA LEU A 136 4.11 1.85 4.26
C LEU A 136 2.90 0.89 4.27
N PRO A 137 1.83 1.09 5.06
CA PRO A 137 1.07 -0.04 5.57
C PRO A 137 0.43 -0.92 4.48
N ILE A 138 -0.36 -0.36 3.57
CA ILE A 138 -0.89 -1.14 2.45
C ILE A 138 0.19 -1.44 1.42
N ALA A 139 0.90 -0.41 0.95
CA ALA A 139 1.72 -0.53 -0.25
C ALA A 139 2.97 -1.40 -0.04
N ALA A 140 3.75 -1.13 1.01
CA ALA A 140 4.92 -1.91 1.36
C ALA A 140 4.55 -3.26 1.99
N GLY A 141 3.45 -3.32 2.76
CA GLY A 141 2.93 -4.59 3.29
C GLY A 141 2.53 -5.57 2.18
N THR A 142 1.85 -5.07 1.14
CA THR A 142 1.49 -5.87 -0.04
C THR A 142 2.74 -6.33 -0.78
N ALA A 143 3.73 -5.44 -0.98
CA ALA A 143 4.99 -5.79 -1.63
C ALA A 143 5.72 -6.92 -0.88
N LEU A 144 5.82 -6.79 0.45
CA LEU A 144 6.49 -7.77 1.32
C LEU A 144 5.80 -9.14 1.25
N GLN A 145 4.48 -9.19 1.35
CA GLN A 145 3.73 -10.44 1.28
C GLN A 145 3.80 -11.09 -0.10
N ALA A 146 3.71 -10.30 -1.18
CA ALA A 146 3.85 -10.79 -2.54
C ALA A 146 5.21 -11.48 -2.78
N LEU A 147 6.30 -10.85 -2.31
CA LEU A 147 7.65 -11.43 -2.43
C LEU A 147 7.78 -12.72 -1.61
N ARG A 148 7.25 -12.76 -0.39
CA ARG A 148 7.24 -14.00 0.40
C ARG A 148 6.42 -15.11 -0.27
N SER A 149 5.31 -14.77 -0.95
CA SER A 149 4.49 -15.74 -1.69
C SER A 149 5.21 -16.40 -2.87
N ILE A 150 6.23 -15.75 -3.43
CA ILE A 150 7.10 -16.35 -4.46
C ILE A 150 8.35 -17.03 -3.88
N GLY A 151 8.51 -17.03 -2.55
CA GLY A 151 9.59 -17.71 -1.84
C GLY A 151 10.79 -16.81 -1.49
N ALA A 152 10.65 -15.49 -1.61
CA ALA A 152 11.70 -14.56 -1.19
C ALA A 152 11.92 -14.67 0.33
N LYS A 153 13.20 -14.63 0.73
CA LYS A 153 13.61 -14.58 2.13
C LYS A 153 14.49 -13.36 2.35
N PHE A 154 14.33 -12.74 3.52
CA PHE A 154 15.02 -11.52 3.92
C PHE A 154 16.11 -11.76 4.97
N ASP A 155 16.37 -13.03 5.30
CA ASP A 155 17.38 -13.48 6.26
C ASP A 155 18.72 -13.87 5.60
N GLY A 156 18.85 -13.65 4.29
CA GLY A 156 20.02 -14.04 3.50
C GLY A 156 20.11 -15.53 3.15
N THR A 157 19.17 -16.36 3.59
CA THR A 157 19.12 -17.82 3.29
C THR A 157 18.27 -18.14 2.05
N GLY A 158 17.80 -17.10 1.36
CA GLY A 158 17.01 -17.21 0.14
C GLY A 158 17.81 -17.83 -1.01
N LYS A 159 17.12 -18.60 -1.85
CA LYS A 159 17.68 -18.96 -3.16
C LYS A 159 17.55 -17.76 -4.10
N PRO A 160 18.46 -17.57 -5.06
CA PRO A 160 18.26 -16.58 -6.12
C PRO A 160 16.96 -16.89 -6.88
N LEU A 161 16.14 -15.86 -7.09
CA LEU A 161 14.91 -15.94 -7.90
C LEU A 161 14.91 -14.79 -8.91
N ASN A 162 14.31 -15.03 -10.07
CA ASN A 162 14.02 -13.98 -11.05
C ASN A 162 12.58 -13.51 -10.85
N VAL A 163 12.40 -12.21 -10.59
CA VAL A 163 11.08 -11.60 -10.39
C VAL A 163 10.79 -10.54 -11.44
N LEU A 164 9.58 -10.60 -12.02
CA LEU A 164 9.02 -9.53 -12.83
C LEU A 164 8.10 -8.65 -11.96
N VAL A 165 8.29 -7.34 -11.98
CA VAL A 165 7.40 -6.36 -11.34
C VAL A 165 6.74 -5.51 -12.42
N THR A 166 5.43 -5.65 -12.60
CA THR A 166 4.71 -4.79 -13.57
C THR A 166 4.24 -3.50 -12.91
N ALA A 167 4.17 -2.39 -13.66
CA ALA A 167 3.83 -1.05 -13.12
C ALA A 167 4.73 -0.66 -11.93
N ALA A 168 6.03 -0.93 -12.08
CA ALA A 168 7.03 -0.80 -11.03
C ALA A 168 7.19 0.62 -10.48
N SER A 169 6.77 1.67 -11.21
CA SER A 169 6.82 3.05 -10.73
C SER A 169 5.69 3.44 -9.78
N GLY A 170 4.67 2.59 -9.60
CA GLY A 170 3.54 2.86 -8.71
C GLY A 170 3.87 2.62 -7.24
N GLY A 171 2.91 2.90 -6.36
CA GLY A 171 3.07 2.82 -4.90
C GLY A 171 3.57 1.46 -4.39
N VAL A 172 2.99 0.34 -4.86
CA VAL A 172 3.47 -1.01 -4.48
C VAL A 172 4.73 -1.38 -5.25
N GLY A 173 4.81 -0.99 -6.53
CA GLY A 173 5.91 -1.33 -7.44
C GLY A 173 7.27 -0.86 -6.94
N LEU A 174 7.37 0.37 -6.44
CA LEU A 174 8.65 0.91 -5.98
C LEU A 174 9.15 0.23 -4.71
N TYR A 175 8.25 -0.23 -3.83
CA TYR A 175 8.64 -1.06 -2.69
C TYR A 175 9.03 -2.47 -3.12
N LEU A 176 8.34 -3.06 -4.10
CA LEU A 176 8.68 -4.38 -4.64
C LEU A 176 10.11 -4.43 -5.17
N VAL A 177 10.50 -3.44 -5.98
CA VAL A 177 11.87 -3.37 -6.53
C VAL A 177 12.89 -3.37 -5.39
N GLN A 178 12.76 -2.44 -4.44
CA GLN A 178 13.70 -2.31 -3.32
C GLN A 178 13.75 -3.57 -2.45
N LEU A 179 12.58 -4.11 -2.04
CA LEU A 179 12.50 -5.30 -1.20
C LEU A 179 13.03 -6.54 -1.92
N ALA A 180 12.77 -6.69 -3.22
CA ALA A 180 13.31 -7.80 -4.00
C ALA A 180 14.84 -7.75 -4.05
N LYS A 181 15.43 -6.56 -4.16
CA LYS A 181 16.90 -6.40 -4.08
C LYS A 181 17.45 -6.69 -2.70
N LEU A 182 16.78 -6.29 -1.63
CA LEU A 182 17.15 -6.68 -0.26
C LEU A 182 17.07 -8.19 -0.04
N ALA A 183 16.18 -8.89 -0.75
CA ALA A 183 16.09 -10.35 -0.79
C ALA A 183 17.06 -11.00 -1.79
N ASN A 184 18.00 -10.25 -2.36
CA ASN A 184 19.00 -10.70 -3.34
C ASN A 184 18.39 -11.35 -4.60
N LEU A 185 17.25 -10.82 -5.07
CA LEU A 185 16.59 -11.29 -6.28
C LEU A 185 17.05 -10.52 -7.51
N HIS A 186 16.90 -11.13 -8.68
CA HIS A 186 17.03 -10.46 -9.97
C HIS A 186 15.69 -9.85 -10.37
N VAL A 187 15.64 -8.54 -10.58
CA VAL A 187 14.42 -7.77 -10.78
C VAL A 187 14.35 -7.27 -12.22
N THR A 188 13.39 -7.81 -12.95
CA THR A 188 12.93 -7.23 -14.22
C THR A 188 11.68 -6.39 -13.91
N ALA A 189 11.61 -5.18 -14.43
CA ALA A 189 10.54 -4.24 -14.11
C ALA A 189 9.93 -3.63 -15.37
N THR A 190 8.61 -3.38 -15.35
CA THR A 190 7.96 -2.56 -16.38
C THR A 190 7.40 -1.28 -15.80
N CYS A 191 7.63 -0.17 -16.50
CA CYS A 191 7.07 1.15 -16.18
C CYS A 191 7.02 1.99 -17.46
N GLY A 192 6.47 3.20 -17.41
CA GLY A 192 6.55 4.10 -18.57
C GLY A 192 7.95 4.72 -18.69
N ALA A 193 8.38 5.05 -19.91
CA ALA A 193 9.70 5.63 -20.20
C ALA A 193 10.20 6.66 -19.18
N ARG A 194 9.33 7.61 -18.79
CA ARG A 194 9.65 8.69 -17.84
C ARG A 194 10.15 8.23 -16.45
N ASN A 195 9.84 6.99 -16.06
CA ASN A 195 10.14 6.45 -14.72
C ASN A 195 11.26 5.40 -14.73
N MET A 196 11.85 5.10 -15.90
CA MET A 196 12.82 4.02 -16.03
C MET A 196 14.08 4.25 -15.19
N ASP A 197 14.62 5.47 -15.22
CA ASP A 197 15.82 5.83 -14.45
C ASP A 197 15.58 5.74 -12.95
N LEU A 198 14.40 6.17 -12.48
CA LEU A 198 14.01 6.04 -11.08
C LEU A 198 13.96 4.55 -10.68
N VAL A 199 13.24 3.73 -11.44
CA VAL A 199 13.08 2.29 -11.15
C VAL A 199 14.44 1.58 -11.14
N LYS A 200 15.33 1.95 -12.07
CA LYS A 200 16.71 1.44 -12.11
C LYS A 200 17.53 1.91 -10.90
N SER A 201 17.43 3.17 -10.51
CA SER A 201 18.13 3.73 -9.34
C SER A 201 17.73 3.07 -8.02
N LEU A 202 16.52 2.53 -7.94
CA LEU A 202 16.00 1.78 -6.79
C LEU A 202 16.38 0.29 -6.82
N GLY A 203 17.09 -0.13 -7.87
CA GLY A 203 17.80 -1.41 -7.93
C GLY A 203 17.28 -2.42 -8.94
N ALA A 204 16.32 -2.07 -9.80
CA ALA A 204 15.92 -2.96 -10.89
C ALA A 204 17.11 -3.28 -11.81
N ASP A 205 17.32 -4.57 -12.11
CA ASP A 205 18.41 -5.04 -12.97
C ASP A 205 18.07 -4.81 -14.46
N GLU A 206 16.80 -4.99 -14.81
CA GLU A 206 16.27 -4.75 -16.15
C GLU A 206 15.00 -3.90 -16.05
N VAL A 207 14.88 -2.86 -16.88
CA VAL A 207 13.69 -2.02 -16.95
C VAL A 207 13.21 -1.92 -18.40
N MET A 208 11.92 -2.16 -18.61
CA MET A 208 11.28 -2.11 -19.92
C MET A 208 10.17 -1.07 -19.93
N ASP A 209 10.09 -0.28 -21.01
CA ASP A 209 8.95 0.59 -21.26
C ASP A 209 7.77 -0.26 -21.73
N TYR A 210 6.66 -0.26 -21.00
CA TYR A 210 5.47 -1.07 -21.34
C TYR A 210 4.86 -0.68 -22.69
N LYS A 211 5.23 0.47 -23.28
CA LYS A 211 4.76 0.91 -24.60
C LYS A 211 5.56 0.34 -25.77
N THR A 212 6.69 -0.31 -25.52
CA THR A 212 7.50 -0.95 -26.57
C THR A 212 7.12 -2.42 -26.74
N PRO A 213 7.50 -3.07 -27.87
CA PRO A 213 7.27 -4.50 -28.07
C PRO A 213 7.85 -5.37 -26.95
N GLU A 214 9.04 -5.02 -26.44
CA GLU A 214 9.71 -5.73 -25.36
C GLU A 214 8.88 -5.66 -24.08
N GLY A 215 8.47 -4.45 -23.67
CA GLY A 215 7.64 -4.27 -22.47
C GLY A 215 6.24 -4.86 -22.61
N THR A 216 5.67 -4.86 -23.82
CA THR A 216 4.36 -5.50 -24.10
C THR A 216 4.46 -7.02 -24.00
N SER A 217 5.54 -7.61 -24.52
CA SER A 217 5.79 -9.06 -24.42
C SER A 217 6.15 -9.51 -23.00
N LEU A 218 6.57 -8.57 -22.14
CA LEU A 218 7.09 -8.80 -20.78
C LEU A 218 8.31 -9.73 -20.73
N GLN A 219 8.93 -10.00 -21.89
CA GLN A 219 10.07 -10.90 -22.00
C GLN A 219 11.33 -10.19 -21.49
N SER A 220 12.02 -10.82 -20.54
CA SER A 220 13.29 -10.31 -20.02
C SER A 220 14.30 -10.11 -21.16
N PRO A 221 14.98 -8.95 -21.24
CA PRO A 221 16.04 -8.71 -22.23
C PRO A 221 17.17 -9.75 -22.19
N SER A 222 17.49 -10.30 -21.01
CA SER A 222 18.46 -11.39 -20.86
C SER A 222 17.87 -12.79 -21.08
N GLY A 223 16.61 -12.90 -21.51
CA GLY A 223 15.94 -14.16 -21.81
C GLY A 223 15.54 -14.97 -20.56
N ARG A 224 15.62 -14.38 -19.36
CA ARG A 224 15.28 -15.05 -18.11
C ARG A 224 13.80 -15.41 -18.05
N LYS A 225 13.52 -16.59 -17.50
CA LYS A 225 12.19 -16.98 -17.04
C LYS A 225 12.01 -16.54 -15.59
N TYR A 226 10.78 -16.22 -15.21
CA TYR A 226 10.43 -15.70 -13.90
C TYR A 226 9.97 -16.79 -12.96
N ASP A 227 10.54 -16.84 -11.76
CA ASP A 227 10.03 -17.64 -10.64
C ASP A 227 8.81 -16.95 -10.02
N GLY A 228 8.78 -15.63 -10.05
CA GLY A 228 7.68 -14.81 -9.59
C GLY A 228 7.37 -13.66 -10.54
N VAL A 229 6.09 -13.38 -10.73
CA VAL A 229 5.62 -12.11 -11.28
C VAL A 229 4.78 -11.47 -10.20
N VAL A 230 5.07 -10.22 -9.83
CA VAL A 230 4.17 -9.43 -8.99
C VAL A 230 3.46 -8.43 -9.88
N HIS A 231 2.19 -8.72 -10.14
CA HIS A 231 1.37 -8.04 -11.12
C HIS A 231 0.59 -6.88 -10.49
N CYS A 232 1.08 -5.65 -10.67
CA CYS A 232 0.48 -4.42 -10.17
C CYS A 232 -0.31 -3.61 -11.21
N THR A 233 -0.46 -4.11 -12.43
CA THR A 233 -1.28 -3.45 -13.48
C THR A 233 -2.58 -4.21 -13.69
N VAL A 234 -3.47 -3.67 -14.53
CA VAL A 234 -4.69 -4.33 -14.97
C VAL A 234 -4.60 -4.68 -16.45
N GLY A 235 -5.45 -5.61 -16.90
CA GLY A 235 -5.63 -5.86 -18.34
C GLY A 235 -4.59 -6.78 -18.99
N VAL A 236 -3.72 -7.44 -18.22
CA VAL A 236 -2.82 -8.48 -18.73
C VAL A 236 -3.39 -9.86 -18.39
N SER A 237 -3.57 -10.72 -19.39
CA SER A 237 -4.12 -12.05 -19.20
C SER A 237 -3.07 -13.06 -18.73
N TRP A 238 -3.54 -14.15 -18.12
CA TRP A 238 -2.68 -15.28 -17.73
C TRP A 238 -1.82 -15.82 -18.90
N SER A 239 -2.37 -15.85 -20.12
CA SER A 239 -1.68 -16.32 -21.32
C SER A 239 -0.43 -15.51 -21.67
N SER A 240 -0.36 -14.23 -21.28
CA SER A 240 0.86 -13.41 -21.43
C SER A 240 1.95 -13.82 -20.46
N PHE A 241 1.59 -14.25 -19.24
CA PHE A 241 2.56 -14.62 -18.21
C PHE A 241 3.03 -16.07 -18.31
N GLN A 242 2.13 -17.01 -18.62
CA GLN A 242 2.43 -18.45 -18.58
C GLN A 242 3.71 -18.86 -19.34
N PRO A 243 4.00 -18.35 -20.55
CA PRO A 243 5.21 -18.69 -21.28
C PRO A 243 6.48 -18.13 -20.62
N LEU A 244 6.37 -17.07 -19.83
CA LEU A 244 7.49 -16.36 -19.20
C LEU A 244 7.91 -16.97 -17.86
N LEU A 245 7.06 -17.81 -17.27
CA LEU A 245 7.32 -18.44 -15.98
C LEU A 245 8.27 -19.64 -16.08
N THR A 246 9.05 -19.88 -15.03
CA THR A 246 9.71 -21.18 -14.76
C THR A 246 8.65 -22.25 -14.45
N ASP A 247 9.04 -23.52 -14.42
CA ASP A 247 8.11 -24.65 -14.28
C ASP A 247 7.22 -24.58 -13.03
N ALA A 248 7.68 -23.94 -11.95
CA ALA A 248 6.95 -23.73 -10.71
C ALA A 248 6.62 -22.25 -10.44
N GLY A 249 6.74 -21.40 -11.48
CA GLY A 249 6.60 -19.96 -11.35
C GLY A 249 5.19 -19.52 -10.99
N ARG A 250 5.08 -18.37 -10.32
CA ARG A 250 3.81 -17.83 -9.82
C ARG A 250 3.59 -16.40 -10.27
N VAL A 251 2.36 -16.07 -10.66
CA VAL A 251 1.89 -14.70 -10.84
C VAL A 251 1.09 -14.32 -9.60
N ILE A 252 1.61 -13.40 -8.80
CA ILE A 252 0.92 -12.81 -7.66
C ILE A 252 0.17 -11.58 -8.17
N ASP A 253 -1.16 -11.67 -8.24
CA ASP A 253 -2.03 -10.57 -8.67
C ASP A 253 -2.50 -9.77 -7.45
N ILE A 254 -2.07 -8.51 -7.34
CA ILE A 254 -2.40 -7.65 -6.20
C ILE A 254 -3.69 -6.85 -6.40
N THR A 255 -4.28 -6.91 -7.60
CA THR A 255 -5.58 -6.29 -7.92
C THR A 255 -6.49 -7.28 -8.64
N PRO A 256 -6.77 -8.44 -8.01
CA PRO A 256 -7.44 -9.54 -8.69
C PRO A 256 -8.86 -9.16 -9.12
N ASN A 257 -9.18 -9.46 -10.36
CA ASN A 257 -10.54 -9.42 -10.88
C ASN A 257 -11.19 -10.82 -10.84
N PHE A 258 -12.47 -10.90 -11.22
CA PHE A 258 -13.20 -12.17 -11.23
C PHE A 258 -12.53 -13.26 -12.09
N SER A 259 -11.95 -12.87 -13.24
CA SER A 259 -11.22 -13.81 -14.10
C SER A 259 -9.98 -14.37 -13.41
N ALA A 260 -9.18 -13.53 -12.75
CA ALA A 260 -8.02 -13.94 -11.97
C ALA A 260 -8.41 -14.95 -10.86
N ILE A 261 -9.51 -14.70 -10.15
CA ILE A 261 -10.02 -15.61 -9.12
C ILE A 261 -10.39 -16.98 -9.72
N LEU A 262 -11.12 -16.98 -10.85
CA LEU A 262 -11.51 -18.21 -11.54
C LEU A 262 -10.29 -19.00 -12.04
N THR A 263 -9.32 -18.31 -12.65
CA THR A 263 -8.05 -18.92 -13.09
C THR A 263 -7.29 -19.52 -11.90
N SER A 264 -7.23 -18.83 -10.77
CA SER A 264 -6.60 -19.34 -9.54
C SER A 264 -7.28 -20.62 -9.03
N ALA A 265 -8.62 -20.65 -9.00
CA ALA A 265 -9.37 -21.83 -8.58
C ALA A 265 -9.11 -23.02 -9.51
N LEU A 266 -9.11 -22.78 -10.82
CA LEU A 266 -8.80 -23.81 -11.81
C LEU A 266 -7.38 -24.37 -11.62
N HIS A 267 -6.38 -23.52 -11.43
CA HIS A 267 -5.00 -23.97 -11.17
C HIS A 267 -4.87 -24.81 -9.90
N TRP A 268 -5.65 -24.49 -8.87
CA TRP A 268 -5.67 -25.26 -7.63
C TRP A 268 -6.28 -26.65 -7.84
N VAL A 269 -7.45 -26.74 -8.47
CA VAL A 269 -8.15 -28.01 -8.74
C VAL A 269 -7.37 -28.90 -9.72
N THR A 270 -6.67 -28.31 -10.68
CA THR A 270 -5.87 -29.04 -11.69
C THR A 270 -4.44 -29.34 -11.24
N PHE A 271 -4.06 -28.96 -10.01
CA PHE A 271 -2.70 -29.11 -9.49
C PHE A 271 -1.62 -28.50 -10.42
N SER A 272 -1.96 -27.42 -11.12
CA SER A 272 -1.04 -26.75 -12.05
C SER A 272 0.25 -26.35 -11.32
N LYS A 273 1.41 -26.62 -11.94
CA LYS A 273 2.72 -26.25 -11.40
C LYS A 273 2.95 -24.73 -11.49
N LYS A 274 2.55 -24.12 -12.61
CA LYS A 274 2.49 -22.66 -12.80
C LYS A 274 1.17 -22.14 -12.27
N ARG A 275 1.17 -21.08 -11.46
CA ARG A 275 -0.05 -20.60 -10.80
C ARG A 275 -0.23 -19.09 -10.89
N LEU A 276 -1.48 -18.68 -11.04
CA LEU A 276 -1.94 -17.34 -10.70
C LEU A 276 -2.48 -17.38 -9.27
N VAL A 277 -2.04 -16.46 -8.43
CA VAL A 277 -2.37 -16.36 -7.01
C VAL A 277 -2.86 -14.94 -6.71
N PRO A 278 -4.17 -14.74 -6.46
CA PRO A 278 -4.71 -13.49 -5.96
C PRO A 278 -4.11 -13.18 -4.58
N LEU A 279 -3.62 -11.96 -4.38
CA LEU A 279 -3.14 -11.49 -3.10
C LEU A 279 -4.13 -10.50 -2.50
N LEU A 280 -4.66 -10.88 -1.33
CA LEU A 280 -5.32 -9.96 -0.42
C LEU A 280 -4.37 -9.74 0.75
N LEU A 281 -4.02 -8.47 0.99
CA LEU A 281 -3.15 -8.10 2.10
C LEU A 281 -3.75 -8.63 3.41
N SER A 282 -2.93 -9.30 4.21
CA SER A 282 -3.26 -9.65 5.60
C SER A 282 -2.48 -8.75 6.55
N PRO A 283 -3.07 -7.63 7.04
CA PRO A 283 -2.34 -6.69 7.88
C PRO A 283 -1.90 -7.35 9.17
N ASN A 284 -0.63 -7.20 9.51
CA ASN A 284 -0.11 -7.67 10.79
C ASN A 284 1.00 -6.75 11.30
N LYS A 285 1.16 -6.72 12.62
CA LYS A 285 2.08 -5.82 13.31
C LYS A 285 3.55 -6.07 12.95
N ALA A 286 3.96 -7.33 12.91
CA ALA A 286 5.35 -7.72 12.71
C ALA A 286 5.88 -7.30 11.34
N ASP A 287 5.06 -7.40 10.29
CA ASP A 287 5.42 -6.92 8.96
C ASP A 287 5.59 -5.41 8.93
N LEU A 288 4.70 -4.66 9.60
CA LEU A 288 4.81 -3.21 9.67
C LEU A 288 6.01 -2.76 10.51
N GLU A 289 6.31 -3.43 11.62
CA GLU A 289 7.52 -3.19 12.42
C GLU A 289 8.80 -3.45 11.60
N PHE A 290 8.83 -4.55 10.85
CA PHE A 290 9.95 -4.87 9.95
C PHE A 290 10.16 -3.77 8.89
N LEU A 291 9.08 -3.32 8.24
CA LEU A 291 9.13 -2.29 7.20
C LEU A 291 9.56 -0.92 7.76
N VAL A 292 9.07 -0.54 8.94
CA VAL A 292 9.52 0.68 9.63
C VAL A 292 11.00 0.57 10.01
N GLY A 293 11.47 -0.61 10.44
CA GLY A 293 12.88 -0.88 10.67
C GLY A 293 13.74 -0.66 9.43
N LEU A 294 13.30 -1.13 8.26
CA LEU A 294 14.01 -0.92 7.00
C LEU A 294 14.06 0.56 6.58
N LEU A 295 13.00 1.34 6.80
CA LEU A 295 13.03 2.79 6.58
C LEU A 295 14.04 3.47 7.51
N LYS A 296 14.01 3.12 8.80
CA LYS A 296 14.94 3.65 9.80
C LYS A 296 16.40 3.40 9.41
N GLU A 297 16.71 2.22 8.91
CA GLU A 297 18.05 1.83 8.47
C GLU A 297 18.44 2.42 7.10
N GLY A 298 17.54 3.15 6.42
CA GLY A 298 17.77 3.67 5.08
C GLY A 298 17.84 2.61 3.97
N LYS A 299 17.49 1.36 4.29
CA LYS A 299 17.48 0.22 3.36
C LYS A 299 16.24 0.21 2.46
N LEU A 300 15.17 0.86 2.92
CA LEU A 300 13.95 1.08 2.16
C LEU A 300 13.68 2.59 2.11
N LYS A 301 13.15 3.06 0.99
CA LYS A 301 12.77 4.46 0.80
C LYS A 301 11.32 4.55 0.33
N THR A 302 10.56 5.45 0.96
CA THR A 302 9.23 5.83 0.48
C THR A 302 9.37 6.95 -0.53
N VAL A 303 9.12 6.65 -1.80
CA VAL A 303 9.04 7.69 -2.85
C VAL A 303 7.68 8.36 -2.76
N ILE A 304 7.68 9.65 -2.46
CA ILE A 304 6.47 10.48 -2.38
C ILE A 304 6.30 11.17 -3.72
N ASP A 305 5.17 10.92 -4.37
CA ASP A 305 4.79 11.56 -5.64
C ASP A 305 4.41 13.02 -5.41
N SER A 306 3.53 13.24 -4.44
CA SER A 306 2.91 14.52 -4.18
C SER A 306 2.41 14.62 -2.74
N ARG A 307 2.36 15.85 -2.23
CA ARG A 307 1.86 16.20 -0.89
C ARG A 307 0.75 17.22 -1.04
N PHE A 308 -0.37 16.97 -0.37
CA PHE A 308 -1.52 17.87 -0.34
C PHE A 308 -1.91 18.15 1.11
N PRO A 309 -2.31 19.37 1.47
CA PRO A 309 -2.98 19.59 2.75
C PRO A 309 -4.35 18.90 2.76
N LEU A 310 -4.89 18.61 3.95
CA LEU A 310 -6.25 18.06 4.10
C LEU A 310 -7.31 18.91 3.37
N SER A 311 -7.12 20.23 3.32
CA SER A 311 -7.96 21.19 2.59
C SER A 311 -8.02 20.94 1.07
N ASP A 312 -7.02 20.27 0.50
CA ASP A 312 -6.93 19.90 -0.92
C ASP A 312 -7.10 18.38 -1.16
N ALA A 313 -7.70 17.65 -0.20
CA ALA A 313 -7.90 16.21 -0.31
C ALA A 313 -8.63 15.77 -1.61
N GLY A 314 -9.52 16.61 -2.15
CA GLY A 314 -10.16 16.36 -3.45
C GLY A 314 -9.16 16.26 -4.61
N LYS A 315 -8.12 17.10 -4.62
CA LYS A 315 -7.05 17.06 -5.64
C LYS A 315 -6.17 15.82 -5.47
N ALA A 316 -5.82 15.49 -4.22
CA ALA A 316 -5.08 14.27 -3.90
C ALA A 316 -5.84 13.01 -4.36
N TRP A 317 -7.15 12.99 -4.14
CA TRP A 317 -8.04 11.92 -4.57
C TRP A 317 -8.09 11.80 -6.10
N GLN A 318 -8.25 12.93 -6.80
CA GLN A 318 -8.25 12.95 -8.27
C GLN A 318 -6.93 12.43 -8.85
N SER A 319 -5.79 12.87 -8.30
CA SER A 319 -4.47 12.38 -8.70
C SER A 319 -4.36 10.84 -8.55
N SER A 320 -4.95 10.28 -7.48
CA SER A 320 -4.98 8.82 -7.30
C SER A 320 -5.91 8.10 -8.29
N ILE A 321 -7.01 8.73 -8.72
CA ILE A 321 -7.91 8.20 -9.75
C ILE A 321 -7.21 8.21 -11.12
N ASP A 322 -6.48 9.28 -11.43
CA ASP A 322 -5.78 9.43 -12.70
C ASP A 322 -4.72 8.35 -12.92
N GLY A 323 -4.18 7.75 -11.84
CA GLY A 323 -3.37 6.54 -11.90
C GLY A 323 -1.94 6.73 -12.43
N HIS A 324 -1.45 7.98 -12.45
CA HIS A 324 -0.12 8.33 -12.96
C HIS A 324 0.88 8.70 -11.86
N ALA A 325 0.58 8.42 -10.59
CA ALA A 325 1.48 8.71 -9.48
C ALA A 325 2.77 7.88 -9.56
N THR A 326 3.90 8.51 -9.25
CA THR A 326 5.21 7.87 -9.10
C THR A 326 5.52 7.71 -7.62
N GLY A 327 5.11 6.58 -7.05
CA GLY A 327 5.16 6.33 -5.61
C GLY A 327 3.84 6.64 -4.90
N LYS A 328 3.91 7.33 -3.76
CA LYS A 328 2.79 7.52 -2.82
C LYS A 328 2.28 8.97 -2.84
N ILE A 329 0.95 9.11 -2.91
CA ILE A 329 0.24 10.39 -2.73
C ILE A 329 -0.03 10.55 -1.23
N VAL A 330 0.42 11.68 -0.66
CA VAL A 330 0.31 11.97 0.77
C VAL A 330 -0.66 13.12 0.99
N VAL A 331 -1.54 12.97 1.98
CA VAL A 331 -2.33 14.05 2.56
C VAL A 331 -1.75 14.37 3.93
N GLU A 332 -1.30 15.61 4.12
CA GLU A 332 -0.73 16.09 5.37
C GLU A 332 -1.80 16.85 6.17
N MET A 333 -1.86 16.55 7.46
CA MET A 333 -2.72 17.27 8.38
C MET A 333 -1.99 18.54 8.77
N GLU A 334 -2.60 19.71 8.53
CA GLU A 334 -2.04 20.99 8.93
C GLU A 334 -1.83 21.00 10.46
N SER A 335 -0.72 21.59 10.90
CA SER A 335 -0.26 21.59 12.31
C SER A 335 -1.15 22.43 13.22
#